data_AF-A0A8H4QTN7-F1
#
_entry.id   AF-A0A8H4QTN7-F1
#
_cell.length_a   1.000
_cell.length_b   1.000
_cell.length_c   1.000
_cell.angle_alpha   90.00
_cell.angle_beta   90.00
_cell.angle_gamma   90.00
#
_symmetry.space_group_name_H-M   'P 1'
#
loop_
_entity.id
_entity.type
_entity.pdbx_description
1 polymer ?
#
loop_
_entity_poly.entity_id
_entity_poly.type
_entity_poly.pdbx_seq_one_letter_code
_entity_poly.pdbx_strand_id
1 'polypeptide(L)'
;MSTSDNNLVAKVKPLSNSNYTEWCGEMKAWLMRNGLWRLVSGKEPKPSEAKEVEKWEIKSEKAAGEIYLLVESDQRVHFRGHEEDPIKMWSLLEAAHLSKKPGARFNAYDDLFSIRKQDDESLVDLGTRIEKAMQAIQNLRPADFKIETLDEELQCMALIRALPEDYRHLTMPLLLLDKLDKRVAEPGQGRREWIQGEEAIQWRE
;
A
#
# COMPACT_ATOMS: atom_id res chain seq x y z
N MET A 1 -23.52 23.63 -11.59
CA MET A 1 -23.45 22.38 -10.82
C MET A 1 -24.65 22.33 -9.89
N SER A 2 -25.43 21.25 -9.92
CA SER A 2 -26.73 21.15 -9.23
C SER A 2 -26.52 20.94 -7.73
N THR A 3 -27.45 21.43 -6.90
CA THR A 3 -27.51 21.25 -5.43
C THR A 3 -27.39 19.79 -4.99
N SER A 4 -27.73 18.85 -5.88
CA SER A 4 -27.58 17.41 -5.69
C SER A 4 -26.12 16.92 -5.71
N ASP A 5 -25.24 17.55 -6.49
CA ASP A 5 -23.82 17.15 -6.59
C ASP A 5 -23.05 17.56 -5.32
N ASN A 6 -23.31 18.75 -4.77
CA ASN A 6 -22.71 19.20 -3.50
C ASN A 6 -23.08 18.30 -2.32
N ASN A 7 -24.31 17.77 -2.30
CA ASN A 7 -24.79 16.89 -1.22
C ASN A 7 -24.17 15.48 -1.29
N LEU A 8 -23.53 15.13 -2.41
CA LEU A 8 -22.85 13.84 -2.62
C LEU A 8 -21.35 13.95 -2.36
N VAL A 9 -20.71 15.08 -2.68
CA VAL A 9 -19.36 15.41 -2.19
C VAL A 9 -19.33 15.37 -0.66
N ALA A 10 -20.37 15.91 -0.01
CA ALA A 10 -20.50 15.90 1.45
C ALA A 10 -20.57 14.49 2.08
N LYS A 11 -20.78 13.44 1.28
CA LYS A 11 -20.78 12.05 1.77
C LYS A 11 -19.42 11.37 1.68
N VAL A 12 -18.54 11.80 0.78
CA VAL A 12 -17.18 11.24 0.72
C VAL A 12 -16.38 11.84 1.86
N LYS A 13 -15.93 11.01 2.78
CA LYS A 13 -15.14 11.49 3.91
C LYS A 13 -13.76 11.91 3.40
N PRO A 14 -13.26 13.13 3.68
CA PRO A 14 -11.93 13.53 3.27
C PRO A 14 -10.82 12.58 3.76
N LEU A 15 -9.74 12.47 3.00
CA LEU A 15 -8.57 11.67 3.37
C LEU A 15 -7.90 12.24 4.61
N SER A 16 -7.74 11.38 5.62
CA SER A 16 -6.98 11.62 6.85
C SER A 16 -5.89 10.56 7.01
N ASN A 17 -5.13 10.64 8.11
CA ASN A 17 -4.06 9.68 8.42
C ASN A 17 -4.53 8.22 8.60
N SER A 18 -5.83 7.95 8.76
CA SER A 18 -6.34 6.64 9.20
C SER A 18 -7.43 6.03 8.32
N ASN A 19 -7.85 6.67 7.23
CA ASN A 19 -8.98 6.20 6.41
C ASN A 19 -8.64 5.96 4.93
N TYR A 20 -7.36 5.91 4.55
CA TYR A 20 -6.95 5.81 3.15
C TYR A 20 -7.66 4.68 2.38
N THR A 21 -7.80 3.49 2.98
CA THR A 21 -8.44 2.34 2.31
C THR A 21 -9.89 2.63 1.90
N GLU A 22 -10.66 3.25 2.79
CA GLU A 22 -12.05 3.63 2.53
C GLU A 22 -12.12 4.80 1.56
N TRP A 23 -11.34 5.85 1.84
CA TRP A 23 -11.23 7.03 0.99
C TRP A 23 -10.87 6.68 -0.46
N CYS A 24 -9.89 5.80 -0.68
CA CYS A 24 -9.45 5.41 -2.01
C CYS A 24 -10.59 4.79 -2.82
N GLY A 25 -11.44 3.96 -2.19
CA GLY A 25 -12.62 3.38 -2.81
C GLY A 25 -13.69 4.43 -3.14
N GLU A 26 -14.05 5.26 -2.18
CA GLU A 26 -15.08 6.30 -2.34
C GLU A 26 -14.66 7.37 -3.35
N MET A 27 -13.42 7.85 -3.26
CA MET A 27 -12.85 8.84 -4.16
C MET A 27 -12.75 8.31 -5.59
N LYS A 28 -12.34 7.05 -5.77
CA LYS A 28 -12.34 6.41 -7.09
C LYS A 28 -13.76 6.34 -7.67
N ALA A 29 -14.75 5.97 -6.88
CA ALA A 29 -16.15 5.95 -7.31
C ALA A 29 -16.64 7.36 -7.68
N TRP A 30 -16.26 8.37 -6.90
CA TRP A 30 -16.54 9.78 -7.16
C TRP A 30 -15.96 10.25 -8.50
N LEU A 31 -14.67 9.95 -8.75
CA LEU A 31 -14.01 10.27 -10.01
C LEU A 31 -14.60 9.50 -11.21
N MET A 32 -15.01 8.24 -11.02
CA MET A 32 -15.68 7.45 -12.07
C MET A 32 -17.01 8.06 -12.47
N ARG A 33 -17.86 8.42 -11.49
CA ARG A 33 -19.14 9.09 -11.73
C ARG A 33 -18.97 10.38 -12.53
N ASN A 34 -17.91 11.13 -12.26
CA ASN A 34 -17.61 12.38 -12.95
C ASN A 34 -16.87 12.19 -14.29
N GLY A 35 -16.59 10.94 -14.71
CA GLY A 35 -15.86 10.64 -15.94
C GLY A 35 -14.37 10.97 -15.90
N LEU A 36 -13.81 11.22 -14.71
CA LEU A 36 -12.44 11.70 -14.48
C LEU A 36 -11.45 10.54 -14.24
N TRP A 37 -11.92 9.38 -13.77
CA TRP A 37 -11.05 8.29 -13.34
C TRP A 37 -10.08 7.77 -14.42
N ARG A 38 -10.50 7.75 -15.71
CA ARG A 38 -9.62 7.30 -16.79
C ARG A 38 -8.38 8.20 -16.95
N LEU A 39 -8.54 9.51 -16.77
CA LEU A 39 -7.44 10.47 -16.74
C LEU A 39 -6.57 10.24 -15.51
N VAL A 40 -7.14 10.23 -14.31
CA VAL A 40 -6.39 10.07 -13.05
C VAL A 40 -5.61 8.75 -12.99
N SER A 41 -6.18 7.66 -13.51
CA SER A 41 -5.51 6.36 -13.58
C SER A 41 -4.48 6.23 -14.71
N GLY A 42 -4.23 7.30 -15.48
CA GLY A 42 -3.27 7.33 -16.59
C GLY A 42 -3.72 6.55 -17.84
N LYS A 43 -4.97 6.06 -17.89
CA LYS A 43 -5.51 5.30 -19.02
C LYS A 43 -5.96 6.19 -20.18
N GLU A 44 -6.07 7.50 -19.95
CA GLU A 44 -6.41 8.52 -20.93
C GLU A 44 -5.19 9.46 -21.09
N PRO A 45 -4.26 9.14 -22.01
CA PRO A 45 -3.05 9.93 -22.21
C PRO A 45 -3.40 11.31 -22.77
N LYS A 46 -2.51 12.28 -22.53
CA LYS A 46 -2.65 13.63 -23.08
C LYS A 46 -2.62 13.58 -24.62
N PRO A 47 -3.64 14.13 -25.31
CA PRO A 47 -3.70 14.11 -26.77
C PRO A 47 -2.69 15.10 -27.40
N SER A 48 -2.49 14.99 -28.72
CA SER A 48 -1.57 15.86 -29.48
C SER A 48 -2.27 17.00 -30.22
N GLU A 49 -3.58 16.89 -30.46
CA GLU A 49 -4.35 17.91 -31.18
C GLU A 49 -4.78 19.05 -30.25
N ALA A 50 -4.52 20.30 -30.63
CA ALA A 50 -4.70 21.47 -29.77
C ALA A 50 -6.10 21.59 -29.12
N LYS A 51 -7.18 21.30 -29.87
CA LYS A 51 -8.56 21.35 -29.34
C LYS A 51 -8.87 20.24 -28.34
N GLU A 52 -8.26 19.06 -28.52
CA GLU A 52 -8.43 17.94 -27.60
C GLU A 52 -7.52 18.10 -26.37
N VAL A 53 -6.37 18.78 -26.52
CA VAL A 53 -5.49 19.17 -25.41
C VAL A 53 -6.22 20.08 -24.44
N GLU A 54 -6.87 21.15 -24.92
CA GLU A 54 -7.61 22.08 -24.07
C GLU A 54 -8.72 21.37 -23.27
N LYS A 55 -9.48 20.48 -23.92
CA LYS A 55 -10.51 19.67 -23.24
C LYS A 55 -9.92 18.74 -22.19
N TRP A 56 -8.77 18.12 -22.49
CA TRP A 56 -8.07 17.25 -21.56
C TRP A 56 -7.52 18.04 -20.36
N GLU A 57 -6.98 19.24 -20.58
CA GLU A 57 -6.47 20.12 -19.53
C GLU A 57 -7.58 20.59 -18.59
N ILE A 58 -8.72 21.04 -19.11
CA ILE A 58 -9.91 21.38 -18.30
C ILE A 58 -10.35 20.17 -17.44
N LYS A 59 -10.30 18.97 -18.01
CA LYS A 59 -10.63 17.72 -17.30
C LYS A 59 -9.59 17.39 -16.23
N SER A 60 -8.31 17.65 -16.51
CA SER A 60 -7.20 17.48 -15.58
C SER A 60 -7.32 18.42 -14.38
N GLU A 61 -7.54 19.72 -14.62
CA GLU A 61 -7.77 20.73 -13.59
C GLU A 61 -8.97 20.38 -12.71
N LYS A 62 -10.08 19.95 -13.34
CA LYS A 62 -11.26 19.47 -12.60
C LYS A 62 -10.90 18.28 -11.71
N ALA A 63 -10.21 17.27 -12.23
CA ALA A 63 -9.80 16.11 -11.44
C ALA A 63 -8.88 16.48 -10.27
N ALA A 64 -7.95 17.40 -10.49
CA ALA A 64 -7.05 17.88 -9.45
C ALA A 64 -7.80 18.61 -8.33
N GLY A 65 -8.76 19.48 -8.70
CA GLY A 65 -9.64 20.16 -7.75
C GLY A 65 -10.49 19.19 -6.91
N GLU A 66 -11.08 18.17 -7.52
CA GLU A 66 -11.85 17.14 -6.80
C GLU A 66 -10.98 16.38 -5.80
N ILE A 67 -9.75 15.97 -6.19
CA ILE A 67 -8.80 15.31 -5.28
C ILE A 67 -8.42 16.24 -4.13
N TYR A 68 -8.09 17.49 -4.43
CA TYR A 68 -7.67 18.47 -3.43
C TYR A 68 -8.75 18.71 -2.37
N LEU A 69 -10.01 18.85 -2.80
CA LEU A 69 -11.14 19.11 -1.91
C LEU A 69 -11.45 17.94 -0.97
N LEU A 70 -11.18 16.71 -1.43
CA LEU A 70 -11.42 15.49 -0.66
C LEU A 70 -10.18 15.00 0.10
N VAL A 71 -9.20 15.87 0.33
CA VAL A 71 -8.02 15.58 1.16
C VAL A 71 -7.90 16.64 2.26
N GLU A 72 -7.74 16.19 3.51
CA GLU A 72 -7.53 17.07 4.68
C GLU A 72 -6.22 17.86 4.54
N SER A 73 -6.15 19.04 5.17
CA SER A 73 -5.04 19.98 4.97
C SER A 73 -3.67 19.44 5.34
N ASP A 74 -3.60 18.56 6.35
CA ASP A 74 -2.36 17.93 6.82
C ASP A 74 -1.82 16.90 5.82
N GLN A 75 -2.70 16.20 5.09
CA GLN A 75 -2.35 15.23 4.06
C GLN A 75 -1.88 15.89 2.75
N ARG A 76 -2.25 17.15 2.48
CA ARG A 76 -1.87 17.85 1.24
C ARG A 76 -0.37 18.06 1.11
N VAL A 77 0.39 17.93 2.20
CA VAL A 77 1.86 17.98 2.16
C VAL A 77 2.43 16.91 1.22
N HIS A 78 1.75 15.77 1.04
CA HIS A 78 2.23 14.67 0.20
C HIS A 78 2.27 15.01 -1.29
N PHE A 79 1.47 15.96 -1.77
CA PHE A 79 1.43 16.36 -3.18
C PHE A 79 1.75 17.85 -3.41
N ARG A 80 2.34 18.53 -2.42
CA ARG A 80 2.71 19.95 -2.54
C ARG A 80 3.62 20.18 -3.76
N GLY A 81 3.29 21.17 -4.58
CA GLY A 81 3.97 21.47 -5.85
C GLY A 81 3.49 20.66 -7.05
N HIS A 82 2.48 19.80 -6.86
CA HIS A 82 1.86 18.99 -7.90
C HIS A 82 0.33 19.12 -7.90
N GLU A 83 -0.19 20.24 -7.38
CA GLU A 83 -1.62 20.50 -7.19
C GLU A 83 -2.43 20.55 -8.49
N GLU A 84 -1.78 20.64 -9.65
CA GLU A 84 -2.40 20.68 -10.99
C GLU A 84 -2.24 19.36 -11.77
N ASP A 85 -1.52 18.39 -11.21
CA ASP A 85 -1.29 17.08 -11.84
C ASP A 85 -2.04 15.99 -11.05
N PRO A 86 -3.30 15.66 -11.43
CA PRO A 86 -4.12 14.73 -10.68
C PRO A 86 -3.58 13.29 -10.71
N ILE A 87 -2.82 12.92 -11.75
CA ILE A 87 -2.18 11.61 -11.86
C ILE A 87 -1.08 11.51 -10.79
N LYS A 88 -0.27 12.55 -10.68
CA LYS A 88 0.81 12.62 -9.70
C LYS A 88 0.28 12.78 -8.28
N MET A 89 -0.77 13.58 -8.06
CA MET A 89 -1.46 13.67 -6.76
C MET A 89 -1.93 12.29 -6.29
N TRP A 90 -2.63 11.56 -7.16
CA TRP A 90 -3.12 10.21 -6.83
C TRP A 90 -1.97 9.26 -6.49
N SER A 91 -0.92 9.25 -7.31
CA SER A 91 0.26 8.41 -7.09
C SER A 91 1.01 8.73 -5.80
N LEU A 92 1.15 10.01 -5.45
CA LEU A 92 1.83 10.44 -4.23
C LEU A 92 1.04 10.08 -2.97
N LEU A 93 -0.29 10.26 -3.01
CA LEU A 93 -1.17 9.82 -1.92
C LEU A 93 -1.13 8.29 -1.76
N GLU A 94 -1.17 7.53 -2.86
CA GLU A 94 -0.99 6.08 -2.80
C GLU A 94 0.35 5.70 -2.17
N ALA A 95 1.46 6.32 -2.60
CA ALA A 95 2.78 6.03 -2.05
C ALA A 95 2.92 6.41 -0.56
N ALA A 96 2.26 7.48 -0.12
CA ALA A 96 2.28 7.93 1.27
C ALA A 96 1.54 6.97 2.21
N HIS A 97 0.42 6.39 1.76
CA HIS A 97 -0.46 5.58 2.61
C HIS A 97 -0.34 4.06 2.38
N LEU A 98 0.19 3.63 1.24
CA LEU A 98 0.41 2.23 0.90
C LEU A 98 1.90 1.98 0.62
N SER A 99 2.64 1.67 1.68
CA SER A 99 4.00 1.15 1.56
C SER A 99 3.96 -0.26 0.96
N LYS A 100 4.22 -0.39 -0.34
CA LYS A 100 4.31 -1.71 -1.01
C LYS A 100 5.63 -2.44 -0.73
N LYS A 101 6.27 -2.17 0.42
CA LYS A 101 7.49 -2.84 0.86
C LYS A 101 7.17 -4.21 1.49
N PRO A 102 8.07 -5.20 1.35
CA PRO A 102 7.93 -6.50 2.00
C PRO A 102 7.67 -6.43 3.50
N GLY A 103 8.31 -5.52 4.24
CA GLY A 103 8.05 -5.35 5.69
C GLY A 103 6.61 -4.94 6.01
N ALA A 104 5.98 -4.10 5.20
CA ALA A 104 4.58 -3.73 5.39
C ALA A 104 3.65 -4.93 5.12
N ARG A 105 3.97 -5.75 4.10
CA ARG A 105 3.26 -7.01 3.87
C ARG A 105 3.46 -7.99 5.02
N PHE A 106 4.68 -8.13 5.54
CA PHE A 106 4.98 -8.97 6.71
C PHE A 106 4.09 -8.60 7.90
N ASN A 107 4.01 -7.31 8.25
CA ASN A 107 3.15 -6.84 9.33
C ASN A 107 1.67 -7.14 9.05
N ALA A 108 1.20 -6.93 7.82
CA ALA A 108 -0.19 -7.24 7.46
C ALA A 108 -0.52 -8.74 7.53
N TYR A 109 0.44 -9.63 7.21
CA TYR A 109 0.29 -11.07 7.42
C TYR A 109 0.27 -11.42 8.91
N ASP A 110 1.13 -10.80 9.73
CA ASP A 110 1.12 -10.99 11.18
C ASP A 110 -0.21 -10.53 11.80
N ASP A 111 -0.74 -9.38 11.37
CA ASP A 111 -2.06 -8.88 11.77
C ASP A 111 -3.17 -9.86 11.41
N LEU A 112 -3.18 -10.37 10.17
CA LEU A 112 -4.15 -11.38 9.70
C LEU A 112 -4.12 -12.63 10.59
N PHE A 113 -2.93 -13.20 10.83
CA PHE A 113 -2.78 -14.43 11.61
C PHE A 113 -2.96 -14.21 13.11
N SER A 114 -2.91 -12.96 13.59
CA SER A 114 -3.18 -12.57 14.97
C SER A 114 -4.67 -12.36 15.25
N ILE A 115 -5.54 -12.34 14.23
CA ILE A 115 -6.99 -12.23 14.43
C ILE A 115 -7.49 -13.39 15.30
N ARG A 116 -8.17 -13.03 16.39
CA ARG A 116 -8.91 -13.95 17.26
C ARG A 116 -10.35 -13.45 17.38
N LYS A 117 -11.28 -14.39 17.52
CA LYS A 117 -12.69 -14.11 17.82
C LYS A 117 -12.77 -13.45 19.20
N GLN A 118 -13.47 -12.33 19.32
CA GLN A 118 -13.77 -11.71 20.62
C GLN A 118 -15.01 -12.35 21.26
N ASP A 119 -15.15 -12.22 22.58
CA ASP A 119 -16.24 -12.86 23.34
C ASP A 119 -17.63 -12.38 22.88
N ASP A 120 -17.77 -11.09 22.59
CA ASP A 120 -19.00 -10.41 22.17
C ASP A 120 -19.18 -10.32 20.63
N GLU A 121 -18.26 -10.91 19.87
CA GLU A 121 -18.25 -10.83 18.41
C GLU A 121 -19.03 -11.99 17.74
N SER A 122 -19.80 -11.67 16.69
CA SER A 122 -20.44 -12.70 15.86
C SER A 122 -19.45 -13.34 14.88
N LEU A 123 -19.74 -14.56 14.39
CA LEU A 123 -18.91 -15.19 13.36
C LEU A 123 -18.89 -14.39 12.04
N VAL A 124 -19.95 -13.62 11.76
CA VAL A 124 -20.05 -12.77 10.57
C VAL A 124 -19.10 -11.57 10.69
N ASP A 125 -19.05 -10.93 11.86
CA ASP A 125 -18.15 -9.81 12.12
C ASP A 125 -16.68 -10.25 12.10
N LEU A 126 -16.40 -11.43 12.66
CA LEU A 126 -15.08 -12.07 12.55
C LEU A 126 -14.68 -12.30 11.09
N GLY A 127 -15.58 -12.89 10.29
CA GLY A 127 -15.36 -13.11 8.86
C GLY A 127 -15.05 -11.79 8.14
N THR A 128 -15.80 -10.74 8.45
CA THR A 128 -15.58 -9.39 7.89
C THR A 128 -14.20 -8.83 8.23
N ARG A 129 -13.70 -9.04 9.46
CA ARG A 129 -12.33 -8.62 9.86
C ARG A 129 -11.25 -9.39 9.10
N ILE A 130 -11.44 -10.70 8.92
CA ILE A 130 -10.51 -11.56 8.16
C ILE A 130 -10.45 -11.10 6.70
N GLU A 131 -11.60 -10.86 6.07
CA GLU A 131 -11.68 -10.34 4.70
C GLU A 131 -11.01 -8.97 4.56
N LYS A 132 -11.25 -8.05 5.51
CA LYS A 132 -10.59 -6.74 5.54
C LYS A 132 -9.06 -6.85 5.67
N ALA A 133 -8.57 -7.73 6.52
CA ALA A 133 -7.13 -7.97 6.67
C ALA A 133 -6.51 -8.57 5.39
N MET A 134 -7.21 -9.51 4.75
CA MET A 134 -6.77 -10.06 3.45
C MET A 134 -6.76 -8.99 2.35
N GLN A 135 -7.77 -8.12 2.31
CA GLN A 135 -7.82 -7.01 1.36
C GLN A 135 -6.66 -6.02 1.59
N ALA A 136 -6.29 -5.75 2.85
CA ALA A 136 -5.12 -4.93 3.18
C ALA A 136 -3.83 -5.55 2.64
N ILE A 137 -3.61 -6.86 2.83
CA ILE A 137 -2.48 -7.58 2.24
C ILE A 137 -2.45 -7.44 0.72
N GLN A 138 -3.60 -7.61 0.06
CA GLN A 138 -3.70 -7.49 -1.40
C GLN A 138 -3.36 -6.08 -1.90
N ASN A 139 -3.77 -5.04 -1.18
CA ASN A 139 -3.48 -3.65 -1.53
C ASN A 139 -1.98 -3.30 -1.43
N LEU A 140 -1.24 -4.00 -0.57
CA LEU A 140 0.20 -3.83 -0.38
C LEU A 140 1.05 -4.59 -1.42
N ARG A 141 0.42 -5.32 -2.34
CA ARG A 141 1.12 -6.02 -3.43
C ARG A 141 1.54 -5.04 -4.53
N PRO A 142 2.77 -5.14 -5.06
CA PRO A 142 3.13 -4.46 -6.29
C PRO A 142 2.31 -5.00 -7.48
N ALA A 143 2.27 -4.24 -8.57
CA ALA A 143 1.44 -4.58 -9.73
C ALA A 143 1.84 -5.90 -10.41
N ASP A 144 3.09 -6.33 -10.26
CA ASP A 144 3.67 -7.55 -10.82
C ASP A 144 3.79 -8.69 -9.79
N PHE A 145 3.12 -8.59 -8.64
CA PHE A 145 3.20 -9.59 -7.58
C PHE A 145 2.65 -10.95 -8.03
N LYS A 146 3.46 -12.00 -7.91
CA LYS A 146 3.10 -13.37 -8.33
C LYS A 146 3.05 -14.33 -7.15
N ILE A 147 2.53 -15.53 -7.39
CA ILE A 147 2.47 -16.59 -6.38
C ILE A 147 3.88 -17.02 -5.93
N GLU A 148 4.86 -17.01 -6.83
CA GLU A 148 6.23 -17.36 -6.49
C GLU A 148 6.85 -16.34 -5.52
N THR A 149 6.54 -15.05 -5.71
CA THR A 149 6.93 -13.99 -4.77
C THR A 149 6.27 -14.19 -3.41
N LEU A 150 5.01 -14.64 -3.39
CA LEU A 150 4.34 -14.97 -2.14
C LEU A 150 5.04 -16.12 -1.41
N ASP A 151 5.38 -17.20 -2.12
CA ASP A 151 6.05 -18.35 -1.53
C ASP A 151 7.41 -17.98 -0.94
N GLU A 152 8.19 -17.14 -1.64
CA GLU A 152 9.46 -16.60 -1.16
C GLU A 152 9.29 -15.73 0.09
N GLU A 153 8.31 -14.82 0.07
CA GLU A 153 8.02 -13.97 1.21
C GLU A 153 7.62 -14.81 2.43
N LEU A 154 6.69 -15.75 2.28
CA LEU A 154 6.23 -16.62 3.36
C LEU A 154 7.36 -17.44 3.99
N GLN A 155 8.31 -17.94 3.19
CA GLN A 155 9.49 -18.64 3.71
C GLN A 155 10.39 -17.72 4.51
N CYS A 156 10.62 -16.49 4.04
CA CYS A 156 11.38 -15.49 4.79
C CYS A 156 10.65 -15.09 6.08
N MET A 157 9.31 -14.97 6.06
CA MET A 157 8.54 -14.68 7.26
C MET A 157 8.69 -15.79 8.30
N ALA A 158 8.57 -17.05 7.86
CA ALA A 158 8.75 -18.21 8.72
C ALA A 158 10.16 -18.25 9.33
N LEU A 159 11.20 -17.95 8.54
CA LEU A 159 12.57 -17.84 9.03
C LEU A 159 12.71 -16.74 10.09
N ILE A 160 12.24 -15.51 9.79
CA ILE A 160 12.29 -14.38 10.72
C ILE A 160 11.60 -14.71 12.05
N ARG A 161 10.49 -15.44 12.01
CA ARG A 161 9.74 -15.87 13.21
C ARG A 161 10.39 -17.03 13.97
N ALA A 162 11.17 -17.87 13.28
CA ALA A 162 11.86 -19.01 13.89
C ALA A 162 13.19 -18.61 14.56
N LEU A 163 13.76 -17.46 14.19
CA LEU A 163 15.01 -16.97 14.74
C LEU A 163 14.85 -16.56 16.22
N PRO A 164 15.78 -16.97 17.10
CA PRO A 164 15.82 -16.50 18.48
C PRO A 164 16.04 -14.99 18.58
N GLU A 165 15.71 -14.43 19.76
CA GLU A 165 15.84 -13.02 20.08
C GLU A 165 17.26 -12.46 19.81
N ASP A 166 18.30 -13.27 20.05
CA ASP A 166 19.70 -12.89 19.83
C ASP A 166 20.02 -12.55 18.36
N TYR A 167 19.18 -13.00 17.43
CA TYR A 167 19.29 -12.74 15.98
C TYR A 167 18.42 -11.56 15.53
N ARG A 168 17.81 -10.79 16.44
CA ARG A 168 16.99 -9.60 16.11
C ARG A 168 17.72 -8.54 15.29
N HIS A 169 19.03 -8.41 15.50
CA HIS A 169 19.86 -7.48 14.73
C HIS A 169 19.88 -7.81 13.23
N LEU A 170 19.55 -9.05 12.87
CA LEU A 170 19.48 -9.55 11.49
C LEU A 170 18.07 -9.45 10.92
N THR A 171 17.02 -9.48 11.75
CA THR A 171 15.63 -9.44 11.26
C THR A 171 15.19 -8.04 10.85
N MET A 172 15.67 -6.99 11.52
CA MET A 172 15.27 -5.60 11.24
C MET A 172 15.68 -5.11 9.84
N PRO A 173 16.92 -5.33 9.35
CA PRO A 173 17.30 -4.95 7.99
C PRO A 173 16.49 -5.68 6.91
N LEU A 174 16.13 -6.94 7.13
CA LEU A 174 15.36 -7.75 6.17
C LEU A 174 13.99 -7.13 5.86
N LEU A 175 13.32 -6.57 6.88
CA LEU A 175 12.02 -5.93 6.72
C LEU A 175 12.08 -4.59 5.98
N LEU A 176 13.26 -3.98 5.88
CA LEU A 176 13.49 -2.70 5.21
C LEU A 176 13.89 -2.85 3.73
N LEU A 177 14.16 -4.08 3.26
CA LEU A 177 14.55 -4.35 1.88
C LEU A 177 13.40 -4.11 0.91
N ASP A 178 13.73 -3.71 -0.31
CA ASP A 178 12.75 -3.54 -1.38
C ASP A 178 12.24 -4.88 -1.93
N LYS A 179 13.00 -5.96 -1.69
CA LYS A 179 12.62 -7.35 -2.00
C LYS A 179 13.04 -8.26 -0.85
N LEU A 180 12.18 -9.20 -0.51
CA LEU A 180 12.44 -10.23 0.49
C LEU A 180 12.59 -11.55 -0.27
N ASP A 181 13.81 -11.88 -0.65
CA ASP A 181 14.13 -13.13 -1.37
C ASP A 181 15.04 -14.04 -0.54
N LYS A 182 15.10 -15.31 -0.92
CA LYS A 182 15.90 -16.31 -0.20
C LYS A 182 17.40 -16.01 -0.22
N ARG A 183 17.88 -15.24 -1.20
CA ARG A 183 19.31 -14.92 -1.35
C ARG A 183 19.78 -13.94 -0.28
N VAL A 184 18.85 -13.19 0.31
CA VAL A 184 19.13 -12.38 1.50
C VAL A 184 19.45 -13.26 2.72
N ALA A 185 18.85 -14.46 2.79
CA ALA A 185 19.12 -15.45 3.84
C ALA A 185 20.24 -16.44 3.47
N GLU A 186 20.77 -16.39 2.23
CA GLU A 186 21.87 -17.26 1.81
C GLU A 186 23.22 -16.72 2.29
N PRO A 187 24.06 -17.54 2.95
CA PRO A 187 25.39 -17.16 3.41
C PRO A 187 26.36 -17.04 2.22
N GLY A 188 26.23 -15.97 1.45
CA GLY A 188 27.03 -15.76 0.24
C GLY A 188 27.36 -14.30 -0.06
N GLN A 189 26.43 -13.37 0.20
CA GLN A 189 26.60 -11.96 -0.19
C GLN A 189 26.78 -10.98 0.96
N GLY A 190 26.54 -11.40 2.22
CA GLY A 190 26.84 -10.65 3.45
C GLY A 190 27.97 -11.24 4.30
N ARG A 191 28.85 -12.05 3.69
CA ARG A 191 29.71 -13.05 4.36
C ARG A 191 30.89 -12.52 5.19
N ARG A 192 30.83 -11.33 5.80
CA ARG A 192 31.88 -10.88 6.74
C ARG A 192 31.50 -10.90 8.21
N GLU A 193 30.23 -11.06 8.56
CA GLU A 193 29.80 -11.01 9.98
C GLU A 193 29.21 -12.32 10.51
N TRP A 194 28.88 -13.27 9.63
CA TRP A 194 28.25 -14.54 10.04
C TRP A 194 29.22 -15.61 10.59
N ILE A 195 30.53 -15.45 10.42
CA ILE A 195 31.55 -16.47 10.81
C ILE A 195 32.38 -16.01 12.01
N GLN A 196 31.78 -15.32 12.99
CA GLN A 196 32.44 -15.13 14.29
C GLN A 196 31.65 -15.72 15.48
N GLY A 197 30.51 -16.39 15.25
CA GLY A 197 29.73 -17.04 16.30
C GLY A 197 29.71 -18.58 16.29
N GLU A 198 30.11 -19.23 15.19
CA GLU A 198 29.95 -20.68 14.99
C GLU A 198 31.26 -21.49 15.11
N GLU A 199 32.09 -21.19 16.11
CA GLU A 199 33.17 -22.09 16.52
C GLU A 199 32.99 -22.53 17.98
N ALA A 200 31.92 -23.25 18.32
CA ALA A 200 31.89 -24.00 19.58
C ALA A 200 30.82 -25.10 19.70
N ILE A 201 30.39 -25.78 18.63
CA ILE A 201 29.70 -27.06 18.82
C ILE A 201 30.28 -28.08 17.83
N GLN A 202 31.35 -28.73 18.30
CA GLN A 202 31.96 -29.89 17.67
C GLN A 202 30.89 -30.95 17.41
N TRP A 203 30.77 -31.36 16.15
CA TRP A 203 30.33 -32.69 15.79
C TRP A 203 31.28 -33.72 16.43
N ARG A 204 30.79 -34.47 17.41
CA ARG A 204 31.30 -35.81 17.73
C ARG A 204 30.11 -36.75 17.87
N GLU A 205 30.31 -37.91 17.25
CA GLU A 205 29.46 -39.09 17.04
C GLU A 205 28.45 -39.43 18.13
#